data_AF-A4ZKB4-F1
#
_entry.id   AF-A4ZKB4-F1
#
_cell.length_a   1.000
_cell.length_b   1.000
_cell.length_c   1.000
_cell.angle_alpha   90.00
_cell.angle_beta   90.00
_cell.angle_gamma   90.00
#
_symmetry.space_group_name_H-M   'P 1'
#
loop_
_entity.id
_entity.type
_entity.pdbx_description
1 polymer ?
#
loop_
_entity_poly.entity_id
_entity_poly.type
_entity_poly.pdbx_seq_one_letter_code
_entity_poly.pdbx_strand_id
1 'polypeptide(L)'
;NNLFYECDPEIASGVRVFGRTTCEARIDNNCVVYIYVRFDKNSIFKKHYLLKKRDVFKGKAHLDTDVMADWVDTQKEINLFTLDSLSNINNKDEFNRKGNERLNEIYESRRVQRRRLKL
;
A
#
# COMPACT_ATOMS: atom_id res chain seq x y z
N ASN A 1 -12.97 -1.45 -8.35
CA ASN A 1 -11.92 -1.62 -9.40
C ASN A 1 -10.53 -1.48 -8.83
N ASN A 2 -9.77 -2.57 -8.92
CA ASN A 2 -8.41 -2.70 -8.37
C ASN A 2 -7.32 -2.45 -9.45
N LEU A 3 -7.71 -1.86 -10.57
CA LEU A 3 -6.86 -1.54 -11.72
C LEU A 3 -6.37 -0.09 -11.64
N PHE A 4 -5.05 0.08 -11.74
CA PHE A 4 -4.39 1.39 -11.65
C PHE A 4 -3.50 1.56 -12.86
N TYR A 5 -3.70 2.66 -13.58
CA TYR A 5 -2.98 2.97 -14.81
C TYR A 5 -2.04 4.16 -14.58
N GLU A 6 -1.03 4.27 -15.44
CA GLU A 6 -0.14 5.42 -15.48
C GLU A 6 -0.91 6.72 -15.73
N CYS A 7 -0.43 7.83 -15.18
CA CYS A 7 -1.02 9.16 -15.34
C CYS A 7 0.07 10.17 -15.67
N ASP A 8 -0.25 11.13 -16.55
CA ASP A 8 0.67 12.21 -16.90
C ASP A 8 0.96 13.08 -15.65
N PRO A 9 2.24 13.40 -15.35
CA PRO A 9 2.60 14.16 -14.14
C PRO A 9 1.91 15.52 -14.02
N GLU A 10 1.70 16.21 -15.14
CA GLU A 10 1.02 17.52 -15.19
C GLU A 10 -0.45 17.40 -14.77
N ILE A 11 -1.14 16.38 -15.26
CA ILE A 11 -2.51 16.08 -14.87
C ILE A 11 -2.57 15.71 -13.39
N ALA A 12 -1.66 14.83 -12.94
CA ALA A 12 -1.58 14.42 -11.55
C ALA A 12 -1.27 15.59 -10.60
N SER A 13 -0.47 16.57 -11.06
CA SER A 13 -0.21 17.81 -10.34
C SER A 13 -1.46 18.70 -10.28
N GLY A 14 -2.12 18.91 -11.41
CA GLY A 14 -3.37 19.68 -11.48
C GLY A 14 -4.46 19.12 -10.57
N VAL A 15 -4.64 17.80 -10.53
CA VAL A 15 -5.62 17.14 -9.65
C VAL A 15 -5.28 17.33 -8.17
N ARG A 16 -3.99 17.36 -7.78
CA ARG A 16 -3.62 17.62 -6.38
C ARG A 16 -3.94 19.05 -5.94
N VAL A 17 -3.84 20.01 -6.85
CA VAL A 17 -4.10 21.43 -6.55
C VAL A 17 -5.59 21.76 -6.63
N PHE A 18 -6.27 21.29 -7.68
CA PHE A 18 -7.67 21.64 -7.99
C PHE A 18 -8.68 20.56 -7.56
N GLY A 19 -8.21 19.44 -7.00
CA GLY A 19 -9.02 18.38 -6.42
C GLY A 19 -9.46 17.31 -7.42
N ARG A 20 -10.38 17.63 -8.33
CA ARG A 20 -10.93 16.66 -9.29
C ARG A 20 -10.83 17.16 -10.72
N THR A 21 -10.57 16.24 -11.64
CA THR A 21 -10.65 16.48 -13.08
C THR A 21 -11.53 15.40 -13.72
N THR A 22 -12.25 15.77 -14.77
CA THR A 22 -13.04 14.83 -15.56
C THR A 22 -12.22 14.37 -16.76
N CYS A 23 -12.39 13.11 -17.14
CA CYS A 23 -11.78 12.55 -18.34
C CYS A 23 -12.73 11.59 -19.01
N GLU A 24 -12.54 11.41 -20.31
CA GLU A 24 -13.18 10.33 -21.06
C GLU A 24 -12.19 9.20 -21.22
N ALA A 25 -12.62 7.99 -20.85
CA ALA A 25 -11.83 6.77 -20.98
C ALA A 25 -12.51 5.80 -21.95
N ARG A 26 -11.73 5.17 -22.82
CA ARG A 26 -12.14 4.00 -23.62
C ARG A 26 -11.39 2.78 -23.10
N ILE A 27 -12.18 1.76 -22.77
CA ILE A 27 -11.72 0.55 -22.11
C ILE A 27 -12.03 -0.62 -23.05
N ASP A 28 -11.04 -1.46 -23.32
CA ASP A 28 -11.25 -2.75 -23.96
C ASP A 28 -11.52 -3.80 -22.89
N ASN A 29 -12.75 -4.30 -22.81
CA ASN A 29 -13.14 -5.26 -21.77
C ASN A 29 -12.32 -6.56 -21.80
N ASN A 30 -11.73 -6.90 -22.95
CA ASN A 30 -10.94 -8.13 -23.11
C ASN A 30 -9.49 -7.96 -22.66
N CYS A 31 -9.03 -6.73 -22.40
CA CYS A 31 -7.62 -6.45 -22.15
C CYS A 31 -7.42 -5.34 -21.10
N VAL A 32 -6.90 -5.71 -19.93
CA VAL A 32 -6.56 -4.73 -18.86
C VAL A 32 -5.20 -4.07 -19.02
N VAL A 33 -4.46 -4.35 -20.11
CA VAL A 33 -3.05 -3.92 -20.25
C VAL A 33 -2.92 -2.42 -20.43
N TYR A 34 -3.90 -1.80 -21.08
CA TYR A 34 -3.93 -0.38 -21.33
C TYR A 34 -5.36 0.13 -21.47
N ILE A 35 -5.51 1.41 -21.18
CA ILE A 35 -6.72 2.18 -21.48
C ILE A 35 -6.36 3.39 -22.33
N TYR A 36 -7.38 3.96 -22.97
CA TYR A 36 -7.23 5.21 -23.70
C TYR A 36 -7.95 6.33 -22.96
N VAL A 37 -7.26 7.42 -22.64
CA VAL A 37 -7.81 8.52 -21.85
C VAL A 37 -7.62 9.85 -22.59
N ARG A 38 -8.61 10.74 -22.48
CA ARG A 38 -8.50 12.15 -22.86
C ARG A 38 -9.17 13.05 -21.82
N PHE A 39 -8.63 14.24 -21.64
CA PHE A 39 -9.16 15.25 -20.71
C PHE A 39 -9.91 16.38 -21.45
N ASP A 40 -9.50 16.68 -22.69
CA ASP A 40 -10.17 17.64 -23.57
C ASP A 40 -10.89 16.90 -24.71
N LYS A 41 -12.12 17.32 -25.02
CA LYS A 41 -12.91 16.79 -26.14
C LYS A 41 -12.23 17.01 -27.50
N ASN A 42 -11.40 18.04 -27.61
CA ASN A 42 -10.65 18.35 -28.83
C ASN A 42 -9.30 17.62 -28.90
N SER A 43 -8.89 16.97 -27.81
CA SER A 43 -7.64 16.21 -27.76
C SER A 43 -7.83 14.76 -28.24
N ILE A 44 -6.75 14.20 -28.78
CA ILE A 44 -6.68 12.78 -29.11
C ILE A 44 -6.61 11.93 -27.83
N PHE A 45 -7.12 10.72 -27.91
CA PHE A 45 -6.97 9.74 -26.84
C PHE A 45 -5.50 9.32 -26.71
N LYS A 46 -4.95 9.45 -25.51
CA LYS A 46 -3.62 8.93 -25.16
C LYS A 46 -3.74 7.55 -24.54
N LYS A 47 -2.76 6.70 -24.81
CA LYS A 47 -2.68 5.36 -24.25
C LYS A 47 -1.99 5.39 -22.89
N HIS A 48 -2.61 4.80 -21.88
CA HIS A 48 -2.08 4.68 -20.52
C HIS A 48 -1.97 3.21 -20.14
N TYR A 49 -0.79 2.79 -19.68
CA TYR A 49 -0.51 1.40 -19.36
C TYR A 49 -0.85 1.06 -17.92
N LEU A 50 -1.17 -0.21 -17.67
CA LEU A 50 -1.34 -0.74 -16.34
C LEU A 50 -0.04 -0.60 -15.54
N LEU A 51 -0.12 -0.16 -14.29
CA LEU A 51 1.06 -0.06 -13.43
C LEU A 51 1.66 -1.45 -13.19
N LYS A 52 3.00 -1.54 -13.19
CA LYS A 52 3.75 -2.80 -12.95
C LYS A 52 3.31 -3.57 -11.71
N LYS A 53 2.91 -2.86 -10.64
CA LYS A 53 2.40 -3.48 -9.40
C LYS A 53 1.14 -4.35 -9.63
N ARG A 54 0.45 -4.14 -10.75
CA ARG A 54 -0.78 -4.82 -11.15
C ARG A 54 -0.55 -5.78 -12.33
N ASP A 55 0.70 -6.08 -12.70
CA ASP A 55 1.04 -7.00 -13.80
C ASP A 55 0.47 -8.43 -13.63
N VAL A 56 0.13 -8.82 -12.40
CA VAL A 56 -0.63 -10.05 -12.09
C VAL A 56 -1.92 -10.18 -12.91
N PHE A 57 -2.52 -9.06 -13.32
CA PHE A 57 -3.75 -9.06 -14.12
C PHE A 57 -3.50 -8.99 -15.63
N LYS A 58 -2.24 -8.89 -16.07
CA LYS A 58 -1.89 -8.75 -17.49
C LYS A 58 -2.44 -9.92 -18.32
N GLY A 59 -3.12 -9.61 -19.42
CA GLY A 59 -3.73 -10.60 -20.31
C GLY A 59 -5.03 -11.22 -19.80
N LYS A 60 -5.58 -10.71 -18.70
CA LYS A 60 -6.93 -11.04 -18.23
C LYS A 60 -7.95 -10.05 -18.77
N ALA A 61 -9.20 -10.50 -18.84
CA ALA A 61 -10.33 -9.62 -19.06
C ALA A 61 -10.59 -8.76 -17.81
N HIS A 62 -11.27 -7.63 -18.00
CA HIS A 62 -11.64 -6.74 -16.90
C HIS A 62 -12.50 -7.44 -15.85
N LEU A 63 -13.49 -8.22 -16.30
CA LEU A 63 -14.40 -8.95 -15.41
C LEU A 63 -13.64 -9.96 -14.52
N ASP A 64 -12.76 -10.77 -15.12
CA ASP A 64 -11.95 -11.74 -14.39
C ASP A 64 -11.05 -11.05 -13.36
N THR A 65 -10.54 -9.86 -13.72
CA THR A 65 -9.65 -9.10 -12.84
C THR A 65 -10.38 -8.58 -11.61
N ASP A 66 -11.60 -8.06 -11.76
CA ASP A 66 -12.38 -7.59 -10.62
C ASP A 66 -12.74 -8.74 -9.68
N VAL A 67 -13.12 -9.91 -10.22
CA VAL A 67 -13.38 -11.13 -9.42
C VAL A 67 -12.12 -11.60 -8.69
N MET A 68 -10.98 -11.62 -9.35
CA MET A 68 -9.70 -12.03 -8.75
C MET A 68 -9.21 -11.04 -7.69
N ALA A 69 -9.42 -9.75 -7.91
CA ALA A 69 -9.15 -8.69 -6.95
C ALA A 69 -9.96 -8.88 -5.66
N ASP A 70 -11.27 -9.07 -5.78
CA ASP A 70 -12.15 -9.32 -4.64
C ASP A 70 -11.77 -10.61 -3.92
N TRP A 71 -11.41 -11.66 -4.66
CA TRP A 71 -10.92 -12.90 -4.06
C TRP A 71 -9.62 -12.70 -3.26
N VAL A 72 -8.65 -11.96 -3.81
CA VAL A 72 -7.39 -11.64 -3.11
C VAL A 72 -7.65 -10.83 -1.84
N ASP A 73 -8.54 -9.84 -1.90
CA ASP A 73 -8.86 -9.01 -0.75
C ASP A 73 -9.63 -9.83 0.31
N THR A 74 -10.57 -10.69 -0.10
CA THR A 74 -11.25 -11.66 0.78
C THR A 74 -10.25 -12.59 1.46
N GLN A 75 -9.26 -13.11 0.72
CA GLN A 75 -8.24 -13.98 1.29
C GLN A 75 -7.35 -13.25 2.30
N LYS A 76 -7.06 -11.96 2.11
CA LYS A 76 -6.32 -11.16 3.10
C LYS A 76 -7.14 -10.90 4.36
N GLU A 77 -8.44 -10.65 4.21
CA GLU A 77 -9.36 -10.48 5.35
C GLU A 77 -9.52 -11.78 6.14
N ILE A 78 -9.62 -12.93 5.46
CA ILE A 78 -9.67 -14.24 6.10
C ILE A 78 -8.33 -14.56 6.78
N ASN A 79 -7.23 -14.30 6.08
CA ASN A 79 -5.88 -14.55 6.59
C ASN A 79 -5.37 -13.46 7.55
N LEU A 80 -6.22 -12.58 8.08
CA LEU A 80 -5.84 -11.61 9.10
C LEU A 80 -5.29 -12.29 10.38
N PHE A 81 -5.52 -13.60 10.54
CA PHE A 81 -4.79 -14.50 11.43
C PHE A 81 -3.46 -15.02 10.81
N THR A 82 -2.64 -14.14 10.22
CA THR A 82 -1.39 -14.55 9.59
C THR A 82 -0.29 -14.86 10.61
N LEU A 83 0.70 -15.64 10.18
CA LEU A 83 1.93 -16.01 10.91
C LEU A 83 2.58 -14.90 11.75
N ASP A 84 2.41 -13.62 11.43
CA ASP A 84 2.87 -12.50 12.26
C ASP A 84 2.14 -12.40 13.61
N SER A 85 0.84 -12.71 13.65
CA SER A 85 0.10 -12.85 14.90
C SER A 85 0.58 -14.07 15.72
N LEU A 86 0.99 -15.15 15.04
CA LEU A 86 1.59 -16.34 15.65
C LEU A 86 3.05 -16.14 16.09
N SER A 87 3.85 -15.37 15.35
CA SER A 87 5.23 -15.04 15.69
C SER A 87 5.29 -14.08 16.87
N ASN A 88 4.32 -13.17 16.98
CA ASN A 88 4.14 -12.31 18.15
C ASN A 88 3.77 -13.09 19.42
N ILE A 89 3.08 -14.23 19.30
CA ILE A 89 2.81 -15.14 20.43
C ILE A 89 4.11 -15.83 20.89
N ASN A 90 4.91 -16.34 19.94
CA ASN A 90 6.16 -17.04 20.26
C ASN A 90 7.29 -16.12 20.75
N ASN A 91 7.31 -14.85 20.36
CA ASN A 91 8.35 -13.88 20.72
C ASN A 91 7.97 -12.97 21.90
N LYS A 92 6.78 -13.15 22.49
CA LYS A 92 6.26 -12.29 23.57
C LYS A 92 7.18 -12.29 24.79
N ASP A 93 7.68 -13.45 25.18
CA ASP A 93 8.55 -13.58 26.36
C ASP A 93 9.92 -12.97 26.13
N GLU A 94 10.48 -13.12 24.92
CA GLU A 94 11.76 -12.50 24.57
C GLU A 94 11.64 -10.96 24.49
N PHE A 95 10.52 -10.46 23.96
CA PHE A 95 10.22 -9.03 23.93
C PHE A 95 10.08 -8.44 25.34
N ASN A 96 9.35 -9.13 26.23
CA ASN A 96 9.20 -8.73 27.63
C ASN A 96 10.55 -8.77 28.37
N ARG A 97 11.38 -9.79 28.14
CA ARG A 97 12.73 -9.90 28.71
C ARG A 97 13.61 -8.72 28.31
N LYS A 98 13.71 -8.43 27.00
CA LYS A 98 14.47 -7.28 26.48
C LYS A 98 13.94 -5.94 27.00
N GLY A 99 12.62 -5.81 27.16
CA GLY A 99 11.99 -4.65 27.79
C GLY A 99 12.44 -4.44 29.23
N ASN A 100 12.42 -5.51 30.04
CA ASN A 100 12.85 -5.46 31.44
C ASN A 100 14.35 -5.20 31.60
N GLU A 101 15.19 -5.75 30.73
CA GLU A 101 16.64 -5.48 30.72
C GLU A 101 16.93 -3.99 30.49
N ARG A 102 16.28 -3.38 29.49
CA ARG A 102 16.39 -1.92 29.23
C ARG A 102 15.90 -1.08 30.39
N LEU A 103 14.82 -1.48 31.06
CA LEU A 103 14.34 -0.77 32.25
C LEU A 103 15.36 -0.83 33.38
N ASN A 104 15.95 -1.99 33.64
CA ASN A 104 16.98 -2.16 34.66
C ASN A 104 18.24 -1.32 34.37
N GLU A 105 18.69 -1.27 33.11
CA GLU A 105 19.80 -0.39 32.68
C GLU A 105 19.50 1.09 32.95
N ILE A 106 18.26 1.53 32.69
CA ILE A 106 17.81 2.90 32.99
C ILE A 106 17.79 3.16 34.49
N TYR A 107 17.30 2.21 35.30
CA TYR A 107 17.29 2.33 36.76
C TYR A 107 18.70 2.43 37.34
N GLU A 108 19.63 1.58 36.89
CA GLU A 108 21.02 1.61 37.35
C GLU A 108 21.75 2.88 36.89
N SER A 109 21.51 3.34 35.65
CA SER A 109 22.05 4.62 35.16
C SER A 109 21.59 5.80 36.01
N ARG A 110 20.31 5.85 36.37
CA ARG A 110 19.75 6.89 37.26
C ARG A 110 20.32 6.80 38.68
N ARG A 111 20.59 5.59 39.17
CA ARG A 111 21.17 5.37 40.50
C ARG A 111 22.62 5.85 40.57
N VAL A 112 23.42 5.57 39.54
CA VAL A 112 24.80 6.06 39.42
C VAL A 112 24.84 7.58 39.30
N GLN A 113 23.95 8.17 38.51
CA GLN A 113 23.86 9.62 38.37
C GLN A 113 23.50 10.32 39.69
N ARG A 114 22.55 9.76 40.47
CA ARG A 114 22.21 10.26 41.81
C ARG A 114 23.34 10.12 42.83
N ARG A 115 24.21 9.11 42.71
CA ARG A 115 25.39 8.96 43.58
C ARG A 115 26.49 9.97 43.24
N ARG A 116 26.67 10.30 41.95
CA ARG A 116 27.61 11.35 41.50
C ARG A 116 27.21 12.77 41.94
N LEU A 117 25.91 13.04 42.08
CA LEU A 117 25.37 14.33 42.55
C LEU A 117 25.45 14.53 44.08
N LYS A 118 25.92 13.52 44.82
CA LYS A 118 26.04 13.54 46.30
C LYS A 118 27.50 13.59 46.80
N LEU A 119 28.46 13.81 45.90
CA LEU A 119 29.87 14.12 46.17
C LEU A 119 30.14 15.55 45.69
#